data_AF-A0A8H4PAX0-F1
#
_entry.id   AF-A0A8H4PAX0-F1
#
_cell.length_a   1.000
_cell.length_b   1.000
_cell.length_c   1.000
_cell.angle_alpha   90.00
_cell.angle_beta   90.00
_cell.angle_gamma   90.00
#
_symmetry.space_group_name_H-M   'P 1'
#
loop_
_entity.id
_entity.type
_entity.pdbx_description
1 polymer ?
#
loop_
_entity_poly.entity_id
_entity_poly.type
_entity_poly.pdbx_seq_one_letter_code
_entity_poly.pdbx_strand_id
1 'polypeptide(L)'
;MSANYNAMIEYWGLGCPNGGKVCICEGARSEFIGCCLSDPCADGSGTCPEKHIRQTTFSEDKYAYVPIQDCDSAEGKDNWYTCEFNKPPFLGCC
;
A
#
# COMPACT_ATOMS: atom_id res chain seq x y z
N MET A 1 14.03 -3.55 11.73
CA MET A 1 14.25 -2.11 12.03
C MET A 1 12.95 -1.43 11.67
N SER A 2 12.23 -0.81 12.61
CA SER A 2 11.01 -0.06 12.29
C SER A 2 11.44 1.30 11.73
N ALA A 3 11.45 1.45 10.41
CA ALA A 3 11.54 2.76 9.81
C ALA A 3 10.25 3.53 10.16
N ASN A 4 10.39 4.78 10.59
CA ASN A 4 9.23 5.63 10.81
C ASN A 4 8.75 6.14 9.44
N TYR A 5 7.77 5.43 8.89
CA TYR A 5 7.22 5.74 7.56
C TYR A 5 6.27 6.94 7.55
N ASN A 6 6.04 7.62 8.68
CA ASN A 6 5.08 8.74 8.74
C ASN A 6 5.43 9.86 7.75
N ALA A 7 6.71 10.20 7.61
CA ALA A 7 7.13 11.22 6.64
C ALA A 7 6.82 10.82 5.19
N MET A 8 6.95 9.53 4.85
CA MET A 8 6.58 9.00 3.53
C MET A 8 5.07 8.99 3.32
N ILE A 9 4.32 8.54 4.34
CA ILE A 9 2.85 8.53 4.33
C ILE A 9 2.32 9.95 4.09
N GLU A 10 2.85 10.95 4.80
CA GLU A 10 2.47 12.35 4.63
C GLU A 10 2.89 12.90 3.26
N TYR A 11 4.13 12.64 2.82
CA TYR A 11 4.64 13.15 1.54
C TYR A 11 3.85 12.65 0.34
N TRP A 12 3.48 11.37 0.32
CA TRP A 12 2.70 10.75 -0.75
C TRP A 12 1.19 10.88 -0.54
N GLY A 13 0.74 11.39 0.62
CA GLY A 13 -0.67 11.46 0.98
C GLY A 13 -1.32 10.09 1.09
N LEU A 14 -0.59 9.07 1.56
CA LEU A 14 -1.12 7.72 1.69
C LEU A 14 -2.20 7.67 2.77
N GLY A 15 -3.32 7.03 2.46
CA GLY A 15 -4.45 6.96 3.40
C GLY A 15 -5.37 5.79 3.16
N CYS A 16 -6.18 5.49 4.17
CA CYS A 16 -7.14 4.38 4.16
C CYS A 16 -8.58 4.91 4.19
N PRO A 17 -9.21 5.20 3.03
CA PRO A 17 -10.55 5.77 2.99
C PRO A 17 -11.62 4.84 3.59
N ASN A 18 -11.40 3.52 3.53
CA ASN A 18 -12.33 2.51 4.05
C ASN A 18 -11.89 1.95 5.42
N GLY A 19 -11.10 2.72 6.16
CA GLY A 19 -10.56 2.32 7.47
C GLY A 19 -9.32 1.44 7.38
N GLY A 20 -8.71 1.17 8.54
CA GLY A 20 -7.41 0.51 8.67
C GLY A 20 -6.27 1.48 8.89
N LYS A 21 -5.04 0.97 8.79
CA LYS A 21 -3.82 1.76 8.90
C LYS A 21 -2.98 1.55 7.64
N VAL A 22 -2.31 2.61 7.22
CA VAL A 22 -1.29 2.50 6.17
C VAL A 22 -0.11 1.74 6.77
N CYS A 23 0.24 0.63 6.17
CA CYS A 23 1.35 -0.22 6.57
C CYS A 23 2.36 -0.27 5.42
N ILE A 24 3.62 -0.05 5.77
CA ILE A 24 4.76 -0.22 4.87
C ILE A 24 5.69 -1.22 5.56
N CYS A 25 5.84 -2.42 4.99
CA CYS A 25 6.64 -3.50 5.55
C CYS A 25 7.88 -3.74 4.69
N GLU A 26 8.84 -2.82 4.75
CA GLU A 26 10.13 -2.96 4.07
C GLU A 26 10.97 -4.05 4.75
N GLY A 27 11.62 -4.90 3.96
CA GLY A 27 12.45 -6.00 4.48
C GLY A 27 11.66 -7.15 5.13
N ALA A 28 10.33 -7.15 4.98
CA ALA A 28 9.52 -8.34 5.24
C ALA A 28 9.72 -9.39 4.13
N ARG A 29 9.25 -10.62 4.35
CA ARG A 29 9.37 -11.70 3.34
C ARG A 29 8.68 -11.33 2.02
N SER A 30 7.49 -10.75 2.11
CA SER A 30 6.79 -10.09 1.00
C SER A 30 6.69 -8.62 1.36
N GLU A 31 7.29 -7.74 0.55
CA GLU A 31 7.20 -6.31 0.81
C GLU A 31 5.78 -5.82 0.59
N PHE A 32 5.25 -5.07 1.54
CA PHE A 32 3.87 -4.61 1.52
C PHE A 32 3.80 -3.11 1.65
N ILE A 33 2.98 -2.51 0.79
CA ILE A 33 2.55 -1.12 0.88
C ILE A 33 1.04 -1.08 0.66
N GLY A 34 0.32 -0.60 1.66
CA GLY A 34 -1.11 -0.41 1.53
C GLY A 34 -1.86 -0.33 2.86
N CYS A 35 -3.18 -0.38 2.78
CA CYS A 35 -4.05 -0.32 3.92
C CYS A 35 -4.44 -1.70 4.42
N CYS A 36 -4.21 -1.93 5.71
CA CYS A 36 -4.56 -3.18 6.39
C CYS A 36 -5.26 -2.90 7.73
N LEU A 37 -6.22 -3.76 8.11
CA LEU A 37 -6.84 -3.71 9.45
C LEU A 37 -5.95 -4.32 10.54
N SER A 38 -5.16 -5.33 10.20
CA SER A 38 -4.12 -5.91 11.07
C SER A 38 -2.76 -5.31 10.72
N ASP A 39 -1.75 -5.51 11.57
CA ASP A 39 -0.37 -5.12 11.26
C ASP A 39 0.31 -6.26 10.48
N PRO A 40 0.53 -6.13 9.15
CA PRO A 40 1.18 -7.15 8.35
C PRO A 40 2.70 -7.20 8.58
N CYS A 41 3.26 -6.19 9.25
CA CYS A 41 4.70 -6.13 9.52
C CYS A 41 5.08 -6.84 10.83
N ALA A 42 4.10 -7.15 11.69
CA ALA A 42 4.32 -7.64 13.05
C ALA A 42 5.05 -8.99 13.13
N ASP A 43 4.78 -9.91 12.19
CA ASP A 43 5.40 -11.23 12.11
C ASP A 43 6.53 -11.31 11.06
N GLY A 44 6.83 -10.20 10.39
CA GLY A 44 7.82 -10.12 9.31
C GLY A 44 7.41 -10.80 8.01
N SER A 45 6.16 -11.28 7.89
CA SER A 45 5.64 -11.82 6.62
C SER A 45 5.40 -10.72 5.60
N GLY A 46 4.89 -9.56 6.06
CA GLY A 46 4.37 -8.50 5.19
C GLY A 46 3.06 -8.88 4.52
N THR A 47 2.38 -9.94 4.97
CA THR A 47 1.13 -10.38 4.36
C THR A 47 -0.06 -9.79 5.09
N CYS A 48 -0.85 -8.96 4.41
CA CYS A 48 -2.16 -8.55 4.91
C CYS A 48 -3.22 -9.60 4.49
N PRO A 49 -3.98 -10.20 5.41
CA PRO A 49 -5.07 -11.12 5.04
C PRO A 49 -6.10 -10.45 4.12
N GLU A 50 -6.60 -11.13 3.11
CA GLU A 50 -7.55 -10.56 2.12
C GLU A 50 -8.73 -9.81 2.75
N LYS A 51 -9.31 -10.36 3.83
CA LYS A 51 -10.44 -9.73 4.54
C LYS A 51 -10.07 -8.43 5.25
N HIS A 52 -8.78 -8.22 5.51
CA HIS A 52 -8.21 -7.06 6.18
C HIS A 52 -7.62 -6.05 5.22
N ILE A 53 -7.36 -6.44 3.96
CA ILE A 53 -6.90 -5.53 2.91
C ILE A 53 -7.99 -4.49 2.67
N ARG A 54 -7.58 -3.23 2.60
CA ARG A 54 -8.43 -2.09 2.29
C ARG A 54 -7.81 -1.31 1.15
N GLN A 55 -8.67 -0.58 0.45
CA GLN A 55 -8.23 0.37 -0.56
C GLN A 55 -7.23 1.35 0.04
N THR A 56 -6.12 1.58 -0.65
CA THR A 56 -5.17 2.64 -0.32
C THR A 56 -5.37 3.80 -1.28
N THR A 57 -5.34 5.01 -0.75
CA THR A 57 -5.31 6.23 -1.53
C THR A 57 -3.95 6.91 -1.45
N PHE A 58 -3.72 7.87 -2.33
CA PHE A 58 -2.54 8.71 -2.40
C PHE A 58 -2.95 10.12 -2.84
N SER A 59 -2.04 11.09 -2.76
CA SER A 59 -2.25 12.45 -3.25
C SER A 59 -2.22 12.49 -4.78
N GLU A 60 -3.30 12.95 -5.41
CA GLU A 60 -3.41 13.04 -6.88
C GLU A 60 -2.26 13.86 -7.52
N ASP A 61 -1.84 14.95 -6.86
CA ASP A 61 -0.71 15.80 -7.29
C ASP A 61 0.63 15.05 -7.37
N LYS A 62 0.72 13.87 -6.74
CA LYS A 62 1.91 13.04 -6.72
C LYS A 62 1.93 11.97 -7.79
N TYR A 63 0.85 11.78 -8.56
CA TYR A 63 0.70 10.69 -9.54
C TYR A 63 1.89 10.56 -10.48
N ALA A 64 2.34 11.67 -11.08
CA ALA A 64 3.46 11.69 -12.01
C ALA A 64 4.81 11.27 -11.38
N TYR A 65 4.89 11.22 -10.05
CA TYR A 65 6.09 10.86 -9.30
C TYR A 65 5.99 9.48 -8.64
N VAL A 66 4.80 8.86 -8.61
CA VAL A 66 4.64 7.53 -8.01
C VAL A 66 5.43 6.53 -8.85
N PRO A 67 6.43 5.84 -8.28
CA PRO A 67 7.19 4.85 -9.04
C PRO A 67 6.32 3.64 -9.36
N ILE A 68 6.56 3.03 -10.52
CA ILE A 68 5.96 1.74 -10.87
C ILE A 68 6.42 0.72 -9.82
N GLN A 69 5.47 0.02 -9.22
CA GLN A 69 5.71 -1.13 -8.36
C GLN A 69 5.27 -2.41 -9.08
N ASP A 70 5.55 -3.54 -8.46
CA ASP A 70 5.07 -4.84 -8.92
C ASP A 70 4.31 -5.54 -7.79
N CYS A 71 3.35 -6.36 -8.17
CA CYS A 71 2.57 -7.14 -7.23
C CYS A 71 3.28 -8.45 -6.95
N ASP A 72 3.39 -8.82 -5.67
CA ASP A 72 3.83 -10.16 -5.27
C ASP A 72 2.72 -11.19 -5.54
N SER A 73 2.37 -11.35 -6.82
CA SER A 73 1.46 -12.38 -7.29
C SER A 73 2.29 -13.52 -7.85
N ALA A 74 2.34 -14.64 -7.11
CA ALA A 74 3.05 -15.84 -7.54
C ALA A 74 2.56 -16.39 -8.91
N GLU A 75 1.39 -15.94 -9.35
CA GLU A 75 0.72 -16.33 -10.60
C GLU A 75 0.72 -15.22 -11.68
N GLY A 76 1.27 -14.03 -11.40
CA GLY A 76 1.30 -12.90 -12.35
C GLY A 76 -0.08 -12.38 -12.76
N LYS A 77 -1.08 -12.53 -11.88
CA LYS A 77 -2.48 -12.20 -12.17
C LYS A 77 -2.83 -10.76 -11.83
N ASP A 78 -2.18 -10.21 -10.81
CA ASP A 78 -2.49 -8.88 -10.32
C ASP A 78 -1.47 -7.89 -10.89
N ASN A 79 -1.98 -6.75 -11.37
CA ASN A 79 -1.14 -5.66 -11.84
C ASN A 79 -1.13 -4.53 -10.82
N TRP A 80 0.01 -3.84 -10.72
CA TRP A 80 0.08 -2.62 -9.95
C TRP A 80 -0.66 -1.49 -10.67
N TYR A 81 -1.65 -0.90 -10.01
CA TYR A 81 -2.40 0.22 -10.53
C TYR A 81 -2.24 1.47 -9.66
N THR A 82 -2.05 2.59 -10.35
CA THR A 82 -2.14 3.94 -9.82
C THR A 82 -3.23 4.66 -10.61
N CYS A 83 -4.34 5.01 -9.99
CA CYS A 83 -5.47 5.68 -10.65
C CYS A 83 -5.72 7.04 -9.99
N GLU A 84 -5.22 8.10 -10.61
CA GLU A 84 -5.38 9.48 -10.12
C GLU A 84 -6.82 9.99 -10.20
N PHE A 85 -7.61 9.55 -11.19
CA PHE A 85 -8.96 10.06 -11.42
C PHE A 85 -10.04 9.42 -10.53
N ASN A 86 -9.69 8.39 -9.75
CA ASN A 86 -10.60 7.82 -8.77
C ASN A 86 -10.82 8.80 -7.61
N LYS A 87 -12.00 8.77 -6.99
CA LYS A 87 -12.32 9.61 -5.83
C LYS A 87 -12.62 8.74 -4.61
N PRO A 88 -11.65 8.53 -3.70
CA PRO A 88 -10.28 9.09 -3.71
C PRO A 88 -9.35 8.29 -4.65
N PRO A 89 -8.16 8.82 -5.00
CA PRO A 89 -7.21 8.14 -5.89
C PRO A 89 -6.89 6.72 -5.42
N PHE A 90 -6.56 5.81 -6.33
CA PHE A 90 -6.25 4.41 -6.00
C PHE A 90 -4.77 4.11 -6.19
N LEU A 91 -4.21 3.36 -5.25
CA LEU A 91 -2.86 2.80 -5.34
C LEU A 91 -2.87 1.38 -4.77
N GLY A 92 -2.52 0.38 -5.57
CA GLY A 92 -2.48 -1.01 -5.12
C GLY A 92 -2.54 -2.04 -6.24
N CYS A 93 -2.51 -3.31 -5.84
CA CYS A 93 -2.65 -4.48 -6.71
C CYS A 93 -4.13 -4.83 -6.96
N CYS A 94 -4.47 -5.14 -8.22
CA CYS A 94 -5.81 -5.59 -8.65
C CYS A 94 -5.72 -6.45 -9.92
#